data_AF-A0A813DGY1-F1
#
_entry.id   AF-A0A813DGY1-F1
#
_cell.length_a   1.000
_cell.length_b   1.000
_cell.length_c   1.000
_cell.angle_alpha   90.00
_cell.angle_beta   90.00
_cell.angle_gamma   90.00
#
_symmetry.space_group_name_H-M   'P 1'
#
loop_
_entity.id
_entity.type
_entity.pdbx_description
1 polymer ?
#
loop_
_entity_poly.entity_id
_entity_poly.type
_entity_poly.pdbx_seq_one_letter_code
_entity_poly.pdbx_strand_id
1 'polypeptide(L)'
;SRLSESTPPTHRAEFEAMLPFACSFNLGRNRKIHYVDVGTGDVFIHEGMNFVPDPGDGLLRWMEEYARRLESGIYSVRALRPESPATSRGICLYAAAGPDFSRCVMRGVEVTASCVYMPEHQAGWSYSISMRLVGTAAERGFKSCQLKSRKWAIKVEGEPEEIVRGDGVIGFFPILEDGGWRLNRESDPHGQYVGGTRLGHQAGHFRYQSCSGRSRSMRGTFGGELQMFPGTIQRPEGEPFWVRLEPFRLYVPDFHF
;
A
#
# COMPACT_ATOMS: atom_id res chain seq x y z
N SER A 1 -10.28 -23.00 -19.03
CA SER A 1 -11.29 -22.69 -17.99
C SER A 1 -12.37 -21.83 -18.63
N ARG A 2 -13.66 -22.09 -18.36
CA ARG A 2 -14.74 -21.21 -18.82
C ARG A 2 -14.84 -20.07 -17.82
N LEU A 3 -14.56 -18.84 -18.24
CA LEU A 3 -14.98 -17.65 -17.50
C LEU A 3 -16.48 -17.51 -17.74
N SER A 4 -17.32 -17.84 -16.75
CA SER A 4 -18.76 -17.57 -16.85
C SER A 4 -19.03 -16.10 -16.52
N GLU A 5 -19.84 -15.44 -17.34
CA GLU A 5 -20.43 -14.11 -17.06
C GLU A 5 -21.51 -14.20 -15.98
N SER A 6 -21.22 -14.83 -14.85
CA SER A 6 -22.12 -14.84 -13.71
C SER A 6 -21.96 -13.52 -12.96
N THR A 7 -23.10 -12.87 -12.70
CA THR A 7 -23.19 -11.62 -11.92
C THR A 7 -22.46 -11.81 -10.58
N PRO A 8 -21.61 -10.86 -10.16
CA PRO A 8 -20.88 -11.00 -8.90
C PRO A 8 -21.86 -11.13 -7.74
N PRO A 9 -21.55 -11.95 -6.72
CA PRO A 9 -22.43 -12.15 -5.59
C PRO A 9 -22.71 -10.83 -4.86
N THR A 10 -23.98 -10.56 -4.62
CA THR A 10 -24.50 -9.33 -4.01
C THR A 10 -24.98 -9.56 -2.58
N HIS A 11 -25.17 -10.81 -2.17
CA HIS A 11 -25.68 -11.17 -0.85
C HIS A 11 -24.62 -11.86 0.02
N ARG A 12 -24.67 -11.58 1.34
CA ARG A 12 -23.73 -12.11 2.34
C ARG A 12 -23.64 -13.65 2.35
N ALA A 13 -24.73 -14.34 2.05
CA ALA A 13 -24.77 -15.81 1.99
C ALA A 13 -23.96 -16.39 0.81
N GLU A 14 -23.81 -15.63 -0.29
CA GLU A 14 -23.06 -16.07 -1.47
C GLU A 14 -21.54 -15.95 -1.26
N PHE A 15 -21.09 -15.22 -0.23
CA PHE A 15 -19.68 -15.13 0.14
C PHE A 15 -19.19 -16.29 1.00
N GLU A 16 -20.07 -17.16 1.51
CA GLU A 16 -19.67 -18.26 2.41
C GLU A 16 -18.85 -19.35 1.68
N ALA A 17 -19.05 -19.51 0.37
CA ALA A 17 -18.28 -20.41 -0.49
C ALA A 17 -17.08 -19.72 -1.19
N MET A 18 -16.86 -18.44 -0.94
CA MET A 18 -15.88 -17.62 -1.67
C MET A 18 -14.63 -17.37 -0.84
N LEU A 19 -13.49 -17.88 -1.28
CA LEU A 19 -12.21 -17.67 -0.62
C LEU A 19 -11.45 -16.50 -1.28
N PRO A 20 -11.25 -15.35 -0.59
CA PRO A 20 -10.41 -14.29 -1.11
C PRO A 20 -8.95 -14.75 -1.12
N PHE A 21 -8.31 -14.76 -2.29
CA PHE A 21 -6.92 -15.20 -2.42
C PHE A 21 -5.99 -14.06 -2.86
N ALA A 22 -6.48 -12.96 -3.44
CA ALA A 22 -5.65 -11.80 -3.74
C ALA A 22 -6.41 -10.48 -3.53
N CYS A 23 -5.70 -9.44 -3.07
CA CYS A 23 -6.26 -8.10 -2.95
C CYS A 23 -5.18 -7.06 -3.26
N SER A 24 -5.45 -6.20 -4.25
CA SER A 24 -4.50 -5.18 -4.70
C SER A 24 -4.65 -3.86 -3.93
N PHE A 25 -5.86 -3.31 -3.82
CA PHE A 25 -6.13 -2.04 -3.13
C PHE A 25 -7.55 -1.96 -2.56
N ASN A 26 -7.73 -1.09 -1.55
CA ASN A 26 -9.03 -0.83 -0.93
C ASN A 26 -9.23 0.68 -0.72
N LEU A 27 -9.56 1.39 -1.79
CA LEU A 27 -9.78 2.83 -1.77
C LEU A 27 -11.28 3.13 -1.69
N GLY A 28 -11.82 3.06 -0.47
CA GLY A 28 -13.22 3.36 -0.20
C GLY A 28 -14.20 2.38 -0.86
N ARG A 29 -14.89 2.85 -1.92
CA ARG A 29 -15.82 2.03 -2.73
C ARG A 29 -15.10 1.18 -3.79
N ASN A 30 -13.87 1.54 -4.15
CA ASN A 30 -13.10 0.80 -5.14
C ASN A 30 -12.23 -0.22 -4.42
N ARG A 31 -12.52 -1.49 -4.66
CA ARG A 31 -11.79 -2.64 -4.12
C ARG A 31 -11.56 -3.58 -5.28
N LYS A 32 -10.38 -4.19 -5.33
CA LYS A 32 -10.12 -5.33 -6.20
C LYS A 32 -9.71 -6.47 -5.30
N ILE A 33 -10.67 -7.37 -5.07
CA ILE A 33 -10.48 -8.60 -4.32
C ILE A 33 -10.79 -9.74 -5.26
N HIS A 34 -9.83 -10.64 -5.43
CA HIS A 34 -9.97 -11.88 -6.18
C HIS A 34 -10.44 -12.97 -5.23
N TYR A 35 -11.50 -13.65 -5.64
CA TYR A 35 -12.10 -14.78 -4.94
C TYR A 35 -12.03 -16.02 -5.82
N VAL A 36 -11.94 -17.17 -5.17
CA VAL A 36 -12.23 -18.45 -5.80
C VAL A 36 -13.48 -19.04 -5.13
N ASP A 37 -14.45 -19.46 -5.92
CA ASP A 37 -15.53 -20.32 -5.42
C ASP A 37 -14.93 -21.70 -5.16
N VAL A 38 -14.94 -22.14 -3.90
CA VAL A 38 -14.30 -23.41 -3.52
C VAL A 38 -15.10 -24.64 -3.97
N GLY A 39 -16.39 -24.47 -4.31
CA GLY A 39 -17.26 -25.53 -4.82
C GLY A 39 -17.11 -25.75 -6.33
N THR A 40 -16.94 -24.67 -7.10
CA THR A 40 -16.83 -24.75 -8.57
C THR A 40 -15.41 -24.61 -9.11
N GLY A 41 -14.52 -23.97 -8.35
CA GLY A 41 -13.19 -23.58 -8.79
C GLY A 41 -13.16 -22.32 -9.66
N ASP A 42 -14.29 -21.64 -9.83
CA ASP A 42 -14.38 -20.42 -10.62
C ASP A 42 -13.69 -19.25 -9.91
N VAL A 43 -13.02 -18.40 -10.70
CA VAL A 43 -12.30 -17.22 -10.20
C VAL A 43 -13.10 -15.97 -10.50
N PHE A 44 -13.34 -15.17 -9.47
CA PHE A 44 -14.11 -13.94 -9.53
C PHE A 44 -13.27 -12.76 -9.08
N ILE A 45 -13.51 -11.61 -9.68
CA ILE A 45 -12.97 -10.35 -9.20
C ILE A 45 -14.16 -9.53 -8.71
N HIS A 46 -14.18 -9.21 -7.42
CA HIS A 46 -15.11 -8.22 -6.91
C HIS A 46 -14.51 -6.84 -7.18
N GLU A 47 -14.88 -6.28 -8.32
CA GLU A 47 -14.61 -4.91 -8.74
C GLU A 47 -15.93 -4.17 -8.95
N GLY A 48 -15.96 -2.88 -8.66
CA GLY A 48 -17.06 -2.00 -9.10
C GLY A 48 -16.99 -1.65 -10.60
N MET A 49 -16.16 -2.35 -11.39
CA MET A 49 -15.86 -2.03 -12.79
C MET A 49 -15.73 -3.31 -13.62
N ASN A 50 -16.08 -3.23 -14.91
CA ASN A 50 -15.99 -4.35 -15.84
C ASN A 50 -14.54 -4.51 -16.32
N PHE A 51 -13.93 -5.65 -16.03
CA PHE A 51 -12.63 -6.06 -16.57
C PHE A 51 -12.81 -7.16 -17.63
N VAL A 52 -12.14 -7.03 -18.76
CA VAL A 52 -12.01 -8.09 -19.77
C VAL A 52 -10.58 -8.61 -19.67
N PRO A 53 -10.36 -9.89 -19.31
CA PRO A 53 -9.03 -10.48 -19.25
C PRO A 53 -8.29 -10.36 -20.57
N ASP A 54 -6.97 -10.25 -20.50
CA ASP A 54 -6.10 -10.28 -21.68
C ASP A 54 -6.38 -11.59 -22.47
N PRO A 55 -6.78 -11.51 -23.76
CA PRO A 55 -7.03 -12.71 -24.56
C PRO A 55 -5.74 -13.53 -24.70
N GLY A 56 -5.68 -14.71 -24.06
CA GLY A 56 -4.52 -15.60 -24.11
C GLY A 56 -4.28 -16.37 -22.81
N ASP A 57 -3.01 -16.58 -22.46
CA ASP A 57 -2.57 -17.28 -21.24
C ASP A 57 -2.27 -16.33 -20.06
N GLY A 58 -2.68 -15.06 -20.14
CA GLY A 58 -2.38 -14.02 -19.16
C GLY A 58 -2.80 -14.36 -17.73
N LEU A 59 -3.97 -14.98 -17.55
CA LEU A 59 -4.42 -15.49 -16.24
C LEU A 59 -3.49 -16.59 -15.70
N LEU A 60 -3.09 -17.54 -16.54
CA LEU A 60 -2.22 -18.64 -16.12
C LEU A 60 -0.86 -18.10 -15.67
N ARG A 61 -0.26 -17.22 -16.47
CA ARG A 61 1.01 -16.56 -16.15
C ARG A 61 0.91 -15.71 -14.88
N TRP A 62 -0.22 -15.02 -14.67
CA TRP A 62 -0.47 -14.28 -13.44
C TRP A 62 -0.57 -15.20 -12.21
N MET A 63 -1.28 -16.34 -12.31
CA MET A 63 -1.37 -17.33 -11.24
C MET A 63 -0.02 -17.96 -10.91
N GLU A 64 0.78 -18.29 -11.93
CA GLU A 64 2.14 -18.81 -11.78
C GLU A 64 3.03 -17.81 -11.05
N GLU A 65 3.04 -16.54 -11.46
CA GLU A 65 3.81 -15.50 -10.79
C GLU A 65 3.31 -15.22 -9.37
N TYR A 66 1.99 -15.24 -9.16
CA TYR A 66 1.38 -15.09 -7.84
C TYR A 66 1.84 -16.20 -6.89
N ALA A 67 1.79 -17.47 -7.32
CA ALA A 67 2.27 -18.61 -6.54
C ALA A 67 3.77 -18.49 -6.26
N ARG A 68 4.58 -18.20 -7.28
CA ARG A 68 6.03 -18.00 -7.14
C ARG A 68 6.36 -16.87 -6.16
N ARG A 69 5.65 -15.74 -6.20
CA ARG A 69 5.84 -14.60 -5.28
C ARG A 69 5.41 -14.93 -3.84
N LEU A 70 4.39 -15.76 -3.66
CA LEU A 70 4.01 -16.28 -2.35
C LEU A 70 5.08 -17.21 -1.77
N GLU A 71 5.51 -18.21 -2.55
CA GLU A 71 6.52 -19.20 -2.14
C GLU A 71 7.86 -18.54 -1.80
N SER A 72 8.24 -17.49 -2.55
CA SER A 72 9.47 -16.72 -2.31
C SER A 72 9.33 -15.64 -1.22
N GLY A 73 8.17 -15.50 -0.59
CA GLY A 73 7.94 -14.52 0.48
C GLY A 73 7.87 -13.06 0.01
N ILE A 74 7.77 -12.81 -1.30
CA ILE A 74 7.52 -11.48 -1.86
C ILE A 74 6.12 -11.00 -1.47
N TYR A 75 5.13 -11.90 -1.53
CA TYR A 75 3.80 -11.67 -0.99
C TYR A 75 3.67 -12.26 0.40
N SER A 76 2.89 -11.60 1.25
CA SER A 76 2.73 -12.03 2.65
C SER A 76 1.34 -11.71 3.16
N VAL A 77 0.92 -12.47 4.18
CA VAL A 77 -0.33 -12.22 4.89
C VAL A 77 -0.18 -11.01 5.80
N ARG A 78 -0.97 -9.97 5.57
CA ARG A 78 -1.02 -8.73 6.37
C ARG A 78 -2.37 -8.05 6.23
N ALA A 79 -2.59 -7.00 7.01
CA ALA A 79 -3.79 -6.16 6.87
C ALA A 79 -3.87 -5.51 5.48
N LEU A 80 -4.89 -5.85 4.70
CA LEU A 80 -5.14 -5.26 3.39
C LEU A 80 -5.59 -3.81 3.52
N ARG A 81 -6.30 -3.50 4.61
CA ARG A 81 -6.66 -2.14 5.04
C ARG A 81 -5.86 -1.76 6.28
N PRO A 82 -4.85 -0.88 6.15
CA PRO A 82 -4.08 -0.41 7.30
C PRO A 82 -4.92 0.16 8.43
N GLU A 83 -6.06 0.78 8.11
CA GLU A 83 -7.01 1.39 9.05
C GLU A 83 -7.93 0.40 9.77
N SER A 84 -7.98 -0.86 9.31
CA SER A 84 -8.79 -1.92 9.93
C SER A 84 -8.03 -3.25 9.96
N PRO A 85 -6.90 -3.33 10.68
CA PRO A 85 -5.98 -4.45 10.56
C PRO A 85 -6.55 -5.77 11.09
N ALA A 86 -7.42 -5.73 12.09
CA ALA A 86 -8.03 -6.92 12.69
C ALA A 86 -9.01 -7.64 11.76
N THR A 87 -9.69 -6.89 10.88
CA THR A 87 -10.79 -7.40 10.03
C THR A 87 -10.40 -7.52 8.56
N SER A 88 -9.19 -7.12 8.19
CA SER A 88 -8.76 -7.07 6.79
C SER A 88 -7.52 -7.90 6.48
N ARG A 89 -7.16 -8.88 7.30
CA ARG A 89 -5.99 -9.75 7.02
C ARG A 89 -6.23 -10.57 5.76
N GLY A 90 -5.24 -10.58 4.87
CA GLY A 90 -5.23 -11.39 3.67
C GLY A 90 -3.88 -11.35 2.96
N ILE A 91 -3.80 -11.99 1.80
CA ILE A 91 -2.59 -11.99 0.97
C ILE A 91 -2.45 -10.63 0.28
N CYS A 92 -1.40 -9.92 0.63
CA CYS A 92 -1.16 -8.56 0.16
C CYS A 92 -0.26 -8.56 -1.07
N LEU A 93 -0.74 -7.99 -2.17
CA LEU A 93 -0.02 -7.96 -3.46
C LEU A 93 1.06 -6.88 -3.53
N TYR A 94 1.14 -5.99 -2.54
CA TYR A 94 2.29 -5.09 -2.41
C TYR A 94 3.51 -5.89 -1.96
N ALA A 95 4.54 -5.93 -2.81
CA ALA A 95 5.78 -6.63 -2.54
C ALA A 95 6.35 -6.24 -1.16
N ALA A 96 6.80 -7.25 -0.42
CA ALA A 96 7.43 -7.15 0.90
C ALA A 96 8.96 -7.25 0.83
N ALA A 97 9.47 -7.72 -0.30
CA ALA A 97 10.88 -7.98 -0.57
C ALA A 97 11.09 -8.06 -2.09
N GLY A 98 12.34 -8.19 -2.52
CA GLY A 98 12.70 -8.35 -3.92
C GLY A 98 12.84 -7.04 -4.69
N PRO A 99 12.92 -7.09 -6.02
CA PRO A 99 13.30 -5.94 -6.86
C PRO A 99 12.22 -4.85 -6.98
N ASP A 100 10.97 -5.18 -6.68
CA ASP A 100 9.84 -4.24 -6.71
C ASP A 100 9.55 -3.61 -5.34
N PHE A 101 10.45 -3.82 -4.37
CA PHE A 101 10.36 -3.32 -3.01
C PHE A 101 11.47 -2.30 -2.73
N SER A 102 11.05 -1.09 -2.38
CA SER A 102 11.91 0.00 -1.94
C SER A 102 12.04 -0.03 -0.42
N ARG A 103 13.26 0.17 0.09
CA ARG A 103 13.57 0.27 1.52
C ARG A 103 14.70 1.27 1.74
N CYS A 104 14.49 2.21 2.65
CA CYS A 104 15.51 3.14 3.13
C CYS A 104 15.46 3.21 4.66
N VAL A 105 16.62 3.39 5.30
CA VAL A 105 16.70 3.73 6.73
C VAL A 105 17.53 5.00 6.85
N MET A 106 16.95 6.07 7.38
CA MET A 106 17.66 7.32 7.66
C MET A 106 17.33 7.79 9.07
N ARG A 107 18.38 8.06 9.86
CA ARG A 107 18.26 8.47 11.28
C ARG A 107 17.33 7.57 12.10
N GLY A 108 17.35 6.27 11.81
CA GLY A 108 16.51 5.24 12.43
C GLY A 108 15.01 5.32 12.11
N VAL A 109 14.61 6.04 11.07
CA VAL A 109 13.30 5.89 10.43
C VAL A 109 13.47 4.96 9.24
N GLU A 110 12.82 3.80 9.27
CA GLU A 110 12.72 2.93 8.10
C GLU A 110 11.47 3.31 7.30
N VAL A 111 11.65 3.51 6.00
CA VAL A 111 10.58 3.72 5.03
C VAL A 111 10.64 2.62 3.99
N THR A 112 9.51 1.98 3.73
CA THR A 112 9.38 0.93 2.73
C THR A 112 8.24 1.23 1.79
N ALA A 113 8.38 0.87 0.51
CA ALA A 113 7.31 1.03 -0.46
C ALA A 113 7.32 -0.02 -1.55
N SER A 114 6.14 -0.26 -2.11
CA SER A 114 5.96 -0.99 -3.36
C SER A 114 4.66 -0.57 -4.01
N CYS A 115 4.44 -1.00 -5.25
CA CYS A 115 3.21 -0.71 -5.98
C CYS A 115 2.63 -1.95 -6.65
N VAL A 116 1.36 -1.82 -7.03
CA VAL A 116 0.60 -2.79 -7.82
C VAL A 116 0.01 -2.04 -9.01
N TYR A 117 0.19 -2.61 -10.20
CA TYR A 117 -0.45 -2.12 -11.42
C TYR A 117 -1.95 -2.43 -11.39
N MET A 118 -2.77 -1.46 -11.80
CA MET A 118 -4.23 -1.51 -11.81
C MET A 118 -4.71 -1.20 -13.23
N PRO A 119 -4.71 -2.19 -14.14
CA PRO A 119 -5.15 -1.98 -15.53
C PRO A 119 -6.59 -1.45 -15.61
N GLU A 120 -7.42 -1.75 -14.62
CA GLU A 120 -8.79 -1.29 -14.53
C GLU A 120 -8.90 0.19 -14.10
N HIS A 121 -7.92 0.77 -13.41
CA HIS A 121 -8.04 2.11 -12.84
C HIS A 121 -7.34 3.18 -13.69
N GLN A 122 -7.94 4.37 -13.84
CA GLN A 122 -7.37 5.45 -14.66
C GLN A 122 -5.99 5.93 -14.18
N ALA A 123 -5.74 5.82 -12.88
CA ALA A 123 -4.43 6.15 -12.30
C ALA A 123 -3.32 5.16 -12.71
N GLY A 124 -3.64 3.93 -13.12
CA GLY A 124 -2.64 2.93 -13.52
C GLY A 124 -1.92 2.22 -12.37
N TRP A 125 -1.58 2.87 -11.25
CA TRP A 125 -0.94 2.19 -10.10
C TRP A 125 -1.54 2.59 -8.76
N SER A 126 -1.56 1.62 -7.85
CA SER A 126 -1.65 1.90 -6.43
C SER A 126 -0.31 1.60 -5.78
N TYR A 127 0.07 2.40 -4.79
CA TYR A 127 1.26 2.20 -3.99
C TYR A 127 0.90 2.02 -2.52
N SER A 128 1.75 1.31 -1.80
CA SER A 128 1.71 1.24 -0.34
C SER A 128 3.04 1.72 0.22
N ILE A 129 3.00 2.69 1.13
CA ILE A 129 4.16 3.21 1.83
C ILE A 129 3.98 2.90 3.31
N SER A 130 5.02 2.34 3.94
CA SER A 130 5.06 2.06 5.36
C SER A 130 6.26 2.70 6.02
N MET A 131 6.13 3.04 7.29
CA MET A 131 7.18 3.66 8.09
C MET A 131 7.17 3.18 9.53
N ARG A 132 8.35 3.10 10.15
CA ARG A 132 8.55 2.74 11.56
C ARG A 132 9.88 3.26 12.08
N LEU A 133 10.04 3.27 13.41
CA LEU A 133 11.36 3.41 14.01
C LEU A 133 12.12 2.08 14.05
N VAL A 134 13.44 2.18 13.88
CA VAL A 134 14.41 1.08 14.00
C VAL A 134 15.61 1.52 14.85
N GLY A 135 16.31 0.56 15.45
CA GLY A 135 17.35 0.83 16.44
C GLY A 135 16.76 1.27 17.78
N THR A 136 17.59 1.87 18.62
CA THR A 136 17.26 2.39 19.95
C THR A 136 17.12 3.92 19.93
N ALA A 137 16.44 4.48 20.93
CA ALA A 137 16.32 5.94 21.05
C ALA A 137 17.68 6.64 21.20
N ALA A 138 18.66 5.98 21.82
CA ALA A 138 20.02 6.50 21.98
C ALA A 138 20.74 6.61 20.63
N GLU A 139 20.64 5.60 19.76
CA GLU A 139 21.26 5.61 18.42
C GLU A 139 20.64 6.65 17.49
N ARG A 140 19.33 6.89 17.61
CA ARG A 140 18.60 7.88 16.81
C ARG A 140 18.78 9.32 17.31
N GLY A 141 19.01 9.46 18.61
CA GLY A 141 18.95 10.74 19.32
C GLY A 141 17.52 11.23 19.60
N PHE A 142 16.50 10.36 19.47
CA PHE A 142 15.11 10.69 19.76
C PHE A 142 14.26 9.43 20.06
N LYS A 143 13.25 9.59 20.90
CA LYS A 143 12.31 8.51 21.30
C LYS A 143 11.16 8.33 20.33
N SER A 144 10.71 9.43 19.74
CA SER A 144 9.62 9.46 18.77
C SER A 144 9.93 10.49 17.69
N CYS A 145 9.25 10.38 16.55
CA CYS A 145 9.24 11.45 15.57
C CYS A 145 7.91 11.50 14.83
N GLN A 146 7.50 12.70 14.43
CA GLN A 146 6.25 12.92 13.70
C GLN A 146 6.52 13.36 12.27
N LEU A 147 5.78 12.78 11.33
CA LEU A 147 5.76 13.24 9.95
C LEU A 147 5.06 14.59 9.84
N LYS A 148 5.73 15.58 9.23
CA LYS A 148 5.15 16.90 8.94
C LYS A 148 4.69 17.04 7.49
N SER A 149 5.55 16.70 6.54
CA SER A 149 5.31 16.96 5.12
C SER A 149 5.96 15.92 4.22
N ARG A 150 5.53 15.89 2.96
CA ARG A 150 6.05 15.03 1.90
C ARG A 150 6.44 15.85 0.66
N LYS A 151 7.43 15.35 -0.06
CA LYS A 151 7.83 15.81 -1.39
C LYS A 151 8.03 14.59 -2.27
N TRP A 152 7.07 14.30 -3.15
CA TRP A 152 7.18 13.23 -4.13
C TRP A 152 7.88 13.68 -5.38
N ALA A 153 8.69 12.78 -5.92
CA ALA A 153 9.38 12.90 -7.19
C ALA A 153 8.89 11.76 -8.08
N ILE A 154 8.10 12.11 -9.11
CA ILE A 154 7.49 11.17 -10.03
C ILE A 154 8.13 11.39 -11.39
N LYS A 155 8.81 10.37 -11.89
CA LYS A 155 9.50 10.42 -13.18
C LYS A 155 8.79 9.51 -14.15
N VAL A 156 8.25 10.07 -15.23
CA VAL A 156 7.76 9.32 -16.39
C VAL A 156 8.89 9.22 -17.41
N GLU A 157 9.02 8.08 -18.08
CA GLU A 157 9.98 7.93 -19.17
C GLU A 157 9.71 8.96 -20.29
N GLY A 158 10.75 9.71 -20.67
CA GLY A 158 10.65 10.74 -21.71
C GLY A 158 10.04 12.07 -21.25
N GLU A 159 9.56 12.21 -20.02
CA GLU A 159 9.04 13.47 -19.47
C GLU A 159 9.95 14.05 -18.38
N PRO A 160 9.86 15.37 -18.11
CA PRO A 160 10.47 15.96 -16.93
C PRO A 160 9.94 15.36 -15.62
N GLU A 161 10.75 15.38 -14.58
CA GLU A 161 10.33 14.94 -13.24
C GLU A 161 9.27 15.88 -12.67
N GLU A 162 8.16 15.30 -12.19
CA GLU A 162 7.09 15.99 -11.50
C GLU A 162 7.34 15.99 -9.99
N ILE A 163 7.27 17.16 -9.37
CA ILE A 163 7.43 17.33 -7.92
C ILE A 163 6.10 17.69 -7.27
N VAL A 164 5.62 16.82 -6.38
CA VAL A 164 4.38 17.04 -5.61
C VAL A 164 4.73 17.28 -4.15
N ARG A 165 4.33 18.42 -3.59
CA ARG A 165 4.56 18.77 -2.18
C ARG A 165 3.24 18.84 -1.44
N GLY A 166 3.25 18.45 -0.17
CA GLY A 166 2.07 18.61 0.69
C GLY A 166 2.30 18.21 2.13
N ASP A 167 1.34 18.58 2.97
CA ASP A 167 1.35 18.26 4.39
C ASP A 167 0.90 16.82 4.63
N GLY A 168 1.58 16.16 5.58
CA GLY A 168 1.31 14.77 5.96
C GLY A 168 1.32 13.80 4.78
N VAL A 169 0.61 12.69 4.92
CA VAL A 169 0.27 11.73 3.86
C VAL A 169 -1.21 11.39 3.98
N ILE A 170 -1.99 11.47 2.90
CA ILE A 170 -3.45 11.24 2.92
C ILE A 170 -4.25 12.03 4.00
N GLY A 171 -3.70 13.15 4.50
CA GLY A 171 -4.28 13.92 5.61
C GLY A 171 -3.84 13.45 7.01
N PHE A 172 -2.92 12.49 7.08
CA PHE A 172 -2.30 11.95 8.30
C PHE A 172 -0.90 12.51 8.57
N PHE A 173 -0.59 12.65 9.86
CA PHE A 173 0.68 13.12 10.39
C PHE A 173 1.24 12.08 11.39
N PRO A 174 1.55 10.85 10.94
CA PRO A 174 1.89 9.74 11.83
C PRO A 174 3.01 10.09 12.81
N ILE A 175 2.80 9.72 14.08
CA ILE A 175 3.79 9.82 15.16
C ILE A 175 4.37 8.43 15.36
N LEU A 176 5.65 8.25 15.03
CA LEU A 176 6.34 6.97 15.15
C LEU A 176 6.98 6.83 16.53
N GLU A 177 6.87 5.63 17.10
CA GLU A 177 7.38 5.27 18.41
C GLU A 177 8.07 3.90 18.35
N ASP A 178 8.80 3.55 19.41
CA ASP A 178 9.36 2.20 19.49
C ASP A 178 8.25 1.15 19.46
N GLY A 179 8.40 0.17 18.56
CA GLY A 179 7.44 -0.92 18.36
C GLY A 179 6.14 -0.54 17.62
N GLY A 180 5.94 0.73 17.24
CA GLY A 180 4.64 1.15 16.74
C GLY A 180 4.53 2.60 16.27
N TRP A 181 3.29 3.08 16.29
CA TRP A 181 2.95 4.47 16.01
C TRP A 181 1.73 4.89 16.86
N ARG A 182 1.58 6.18 17.13
CA ARG A 182 0.49 6.70 17.97
C ARG A 182 -0.65 7.21 17.09
N LEU A 183 -1.86 6.73 17.38
CA LEU A 183 -3.12 7.26 16.84
C LEU A 183 -3.78 8.21 17.86
N ASN A 184 -3.79 9.49 17.57
CA ASN A 184 -4.49 10.54 18.33
C ASN A 184 -4.90 11.70 17.40
N ARG A 185 -5.42 12.80 17.96
CA ARG A 185 -5.80 14.00 17.19
C ARG A 185 -4.62 14.72 16.52
N GLU A 186 -3.39 14.52 17.02
CA GLU A 186 -2.20 15.10 16.39
C GLU A 186 -1.78 14.30 15.15
N SER A 187 -1.94 12.97 15.18
CA SER A 187 -1.62 12.11 14.03
C SER A 187 -2.74 12.03 12.99
N ASP A 188 -3.98 12.16 13.43
CA ASP A 188 -5.20 12.09 12.61
C ASP A 188 -6.14 13.26 12.95
N PRO A 189 -5.82 14.48 12.52
CA PRO A 189 -6.64 15.65 12.83
C PRO A 189 -8.03 15.60 12.17
N HIS A 190 -8.22 14.74 11.17
CA HIS A 190 -9.47 14.61 10.41
C HIS A 190 -10.28 13.36 10.79
N GLY A 191 -9.78 12.52 11.69
CA GLY A 191 -10.49 11.34 12.19
C GLY A 191 -10.69 10.22 11.15
N GLN A 192 -9.83 10.08 10.13
CA GLN A 192 -10.06 9.11 9.06
C GLN A 192 -9.80 7.64 9.49
N TYR A 193 -8.99 7.37 10.53
CA TYR A 193 -8.70 5.99 10.99
C TYR A 193 -9.55 5.56 12.20
N VAL A 194 -10.52 6.38 12.61
CA VAL A 194 -11.36 6.12 13.80
C VAL A 194 -12.32 4.93 13.58
N GLY A 195 -12.48 4.45 12.35
CA GLY A 195 -13.29 3.29 11.98
C GLY A 195 -12.68 1.95 12.39
N GLY A 196 -12.68 1.64 13.70
CA GLY A 196 -12.34 0.32 14.25
C GLY A 196 -10.97 0.20 14.91
N THR A 197 -10.15 1.25 14.88
CA THR A 197 -8.84 1.28 15.55
C THR A 197 -8.95 1.99 16.91
N ARG A 198 -8.41 1.39 17.97
CA ARG A 198 -8.39 2.01 19.32
C ARG A 198 -7.40 3.16 19.32
N LEU A 199 -7.75 4.31 19.92
CA LEU A 199 -6.80 5.40 20.13
C LEU A 199 -5.58 4.95 20.95
N GLY A 200 -4.45 5.61 20.75
CA GLY A 200 -3.19 5.32 21.44
C GLY A 200 -2.21 4.54 20.57
N HIS A 201 -1.36 3.74 21.21
CA HIS A 201 -0.27 3.02 20.54
C HIS A 201 -0.80 1.90 19.63
N GLN A 202 -0.36 1.91 18.39
CA GLN A 202 -0.60 0.90 17.36
C GLN A 202 0.69 0.15 17.09
N ALA A 203 0.68 -1.16 17.33
CA ALA A 203 1.87 -1.98 17.10
C ALA A 203 2.21 -2.10 15.60
N GLY A 204 3.52 -2.18 15.30
CA GLY A 204 4.03 -2.38 13.95
C GLY A 204 4.22 -1.09 13.17
N HIS A 205 4.00 -1.16 11.86
CA HIS A 205 4.34 -0.05 10.97
C HIS A 205 3.11 0.83 10.76
N PHE A 206 3.30 2.14 10.74
CA PHE A 206 2.29 2.98 10.10
C PHE A 206 2.34 2.67 8.60
N ARG A 207 1.19 2.39 7.98
CA ARG A 207 1.08 2.11 6.56
C ARG A 207 -0.10 2.86 5.99
N TYR A 208 0.06 3.38 4.78
CA TYR A 208 -1.05 3.90 4.00
C TYR A 208 -0.95 3.42 2.55
N GLN A 209 -2.06 3.55 1.84
CA GLN A 209 -2.18 3.24 0.42
C GLN A 209 -2.79 4.43 -0.31
N SER A 210 -2.37 4.64 -1.56
CA SER A 210 -2.94 5.67 -2.43
C SER A 210 -2.64 5.31 -3.89
N CYS A 211 -3.07 6.16 -4.83
CA CYS A 211 -2.84 5.98 -6.25
C CYS A 211 -1.77 6.92 -6.78
N SER A 212 -1.02 6.45 -7.76
CA SER A 212 -0.16 7.28 -8.59
C SER A 212 -0.25 6.81 -10.03
N GLY A 213 0.09 7.72 -10.95
CA GLY A 213 0.11 7.52 -12.38
C GLY A 213 -0.91 8.38 -13.10
N ARG A 214 -0.50 8.84 -14.27
CA ARG A 214 -1.25 9.75 -15.14
C ARG A 214 -2.03 9.02 -16.22
N SER A 215 -1.63 7.78 -16.52
CA SER A 215 -2.28 6.90 -17.49
C SER A 215 -1.95 5.44 -17.18
N ARG A 216 -2.73 4.51 -17.72
CA ARG A 216 -2.49 3.06 -17.59
C ARG A 216 -1.23 2.57 -18.32
N SER A 217 -0.66 3.37 -19.22
CA SER A 217 0.49 2.99 -20.06
C SER A 217 1.82 3.61 -19.61
N MET A 218 1.80 4.47 -18.59
CA MET A 218 2.98 5.13 -18.07
C MET A 218 4.05 4.10 -17.61
N ARG A 219 5.30 4.44 -17.84
CA ARG A 219 6.48 3.75 -17.30
C ARG A 219 7.36 4.78 -16.62
N GLY A 220 7.98 4.42 -15.49
CA GLY A 220 8.69 5.41 -14.71
C GLY A 220 9.09 4.97 -13.31
N THR A 221 9.34 5.94 -12.44
CA THR A 221 9.65 5.71 -11.02
C THR A 221 8.91 6.68 -10.12
N PHE A 222 8.60 6.21 -8.91
CA PHE A 222 8.05 7.01 -7.83
C PHE A 222 9.02 6.98 -6.65
N GLY A 223 9.47 8.14 -6.20
CA GLY A 223 10.27 8.29 -4.98
C GLY A 223 9.97 9.59 -4.28
N GLY A 224 10.86 10.00 -3.37
CA GLY A 224 10.80 11.33 -2.78
C GLY A 224 11.35 11.39 -1.37
N GLU A 225 10.82 12.34 -0.60
CA GLU A 225 11.33 12.71 0.71
C GLU A 225 10.19 13.01 1.68
N LEU A 226 10.39 12.65 2.94
CA LEU A 226 9.48 12.87 4.05
C LEU A 226 10.19 13.73 5.10
N GLN A 227 9.54 14.80 5.55
CA GLN A 227 10.08 15.65 6.61
C GLN A 227 9.58 15.18 7.97
N MET A 228 10.51 14.82 8.85
CA MET A 228 10.25 14.31 10.18
C MET A 228 10.72 15.30 11.25
N PHE A 229 9.99 15.38 12.35
CA PHE A 229 10.36 16.16 13.55
C PHE A 229 10.60 15.19 14.70
N PRO A 230 11.77 15.19 15.37
CA PRO A 230 11.93 14.53 16.66
C PRO A 230 10.86 15.02 17.65
N GLY A 231 10.24 14.10 18.39
CA GLY A 231 9.07 14.39 19.22
C GLY A 231 7.80 14.54 18.38
N THR A 232 7.01 15.57 18.67
CA THR A 232 5.78 15.93 17.94
C THR A 232 5.93 17.29 17.28
N ILE A 233 5.13 17.59 16.26
CA ILE A 233 5.13 18.91 15.61
C ILE A 233 4.80 20.02 16.62
N GLN A 234 3.92 19.75 17.60
CA GLN A 234 3.54 20.72 18.63
C GLN A 234 4.57 20.85 19.75
N ARG A 235 5.33 19.77 20.03
CA ARG A 235 6.42 19.75 21.00
C ARG A 235 7.65 19.08 20.37
N PRO A 236 8.41 19.82 19.54
CA PRO A 236 9.63 19.30 18.94
C PRO A 236 10.70 19.05 20.00
N GLU A 237 11.41 17.93 19.87
CA GLU A 237 12.53 17.55 20.74
C GLU A 237 13.90 17.74 20.05
N GLY A 238 13.90 18.26 18.81
CA GLY A 238 15.11 18.52 18.03
C GLY A 238 14.79 19.06 16.64
N GLU A 239 15.85 19.31 15.86
CA GLU A 239 15.74 19.86 14.51
C GLU A 239 15.06 18.89 13.53
N PRO A 240 14.23 19.39 12.59
CA PRO A 240 13.61 18.58 11.57
C PRO A 240 14.65 17.97 10.63
N PHE A 241 14.32 16.83 10.06
CA PHE A 241 15.18 16.12 9.12
C PHE A 241 14.39 15.44 8.02
N TRP A 242 15.09 15.20 6.90
CA TRP A 242 14.53 14.51 5.76
C TRP A 242 14.85 13.02 5.81
N VAL A 243 13.86 12.22 5.46
CA VAL A 243 13.97 10.77 5.27
C VAL A 243 13.64 10.48 3.82
N ARG A 244 14.50 9.71 3.15
CA ARG A 244 14.31 9.37 1.74
C ARG A 244 13.34 8.21 1.58
N LEU A 245 12.51 8.29 0.56
CA LEU A 245 11.81 7.18 -0.05
C LEU A 245 12.60 6.80 -1.32
N GLU A 246 13.27 5.64 -1.32
CA GLU A 246 13.98 5.20 -2.53
C GLU A 246 12.98 5.04 -3.67
N PRO A 247 13.35 5.43 -4.90
CA PRO A 247 12.50 5.24 -6.05
C PRO A 247 12.13 3.76 -6.25
N PHE A 248 10.85 3.47 -6.40
CA PHE A 248 10.35 2.18 -6.90
C PHE A 248 9.79 2.34 -8.32
N ARG A 249 9.81 1.27 -9.10
CA ARG A 249 9.44 1.29 -10.52
C ARG A 249 7.93 1.25 -10.69
N LEU A 250 7.44 2.09 -11.59
CA LEU A 250 6.10 2.04 -12.14
C LEU A 250 6.22 1.42 -13.54
N TYR A 251 5.87 0.14 -13.68
CA TYR A 251 5.89 -0.54 -14.97
C TYR A 251 4.58 -1.28 -15.19
N VAL A 252 4.26 -1.51 -16.46
CA VAL A 252 3.18 -2.40 -16.89
C VAL A 252 3.77 -3.81 -16.98
N PRO A 253 3.28 -4.79 -16.20
CA PRO A 253 3.75 -6.18 -16.27
C PRO A 253 3.41 -6.81 -17.63
N ASP A 254 4.21 -7.80 -18.05
CA ASP A 254 4.03 -8.52 -19.33
C ASP A 254 2.79 -9.43 -19.37
N PHE A 255 2.12 -9.60 -18.23
CA PHE A 255 0.86 -10.30 -18.05
C PHE A 255 0.09 -9.62 -16.93
N HIS A 256 -1.21 -9.46 -17.09
CA HIS A 256 -2.07 -8.87 -16.07
C HIS A 256 -3.42 -9.56 -16.04
N PHE A 257 -4.02 -9.57 -14.85
CA PHE A 257 -5.33 -10.14 -14.56
C PHE A 257 -6.09 -9.22 -13.58
#